data_AF-A0A2R2YUM1-F1
#
_entry.id   AF-A0A2R2YUM1-F1
#
_cell.length_a   1.000
_cell.length_b   1.000
_cell.length_c   1.000
_cell.angle_alpha   90.00
_cell.angle_beta   90.00
_cell.angle_gamma   90.00
#
_symmetry.space_group_name_H-M   'P 1'
#
loop_
_entity.id
_entity.type
_entity.pdbx_description
1 polymer ?
#
loop_
_entity_poly.entity_id
_entity_poly.type
_entity_poly.pdbx_seq_one_letter_code
_entity_poly.pdbx_strand_id
1 'polypeptide(L)'
;LDVITDYLLLFRVSGLDSLSMLFPNLSVIRGRNLFYNYALVIYEMTSLKDIGLYNLRNITRGAMRIEKNPELCYLDSVDWSLIMDAGTNNVINGNKKAKECGNVCPGIMEDNPLCQSTSFNDKYDYRCWTSNQCQKVCPDHCKLACTDKG
;
A
#
# COMPACT_ATOMS: atom_id res chain seq x y z
N LEU A 1 -13.41 1.40 10.01
CA LEU A 1 -12.36 0.77 10.84
C LEU A 1 -11.09 1.49 10.49
N ASP A 2 -10.52 2.20 11.46
CA ASP A 2 -9.50 3.21 11.15
C ASP A 2 -8.13 2.81 11.70
N VAL A 3 -8.10 1.98 12.74
CA VAL A 3 -6.86 1.51 13.36
C VAL A 3 -6.96 0.01 13.65
N ILE A 4 -5.92 -0.73 13.26
CA ILE A 4 -5.67 -2.11 13.69
C ILE A 4 -4.54 -2.09 14.73
N THR A 5 -4.78 -2.74 15.86
CA THR A 5 -3.84 -2.71 17.00
C THR A 5 -2.67 -3.67 16.87
N ASP A 6 -2.92 -4.79 16.21
CA ASP A 6 -1.96 -5.88 16.04
C ASP A 6 -1.57 -5.98 14.57
N TYR A 7 -1.94 -7.07 13.90
CA TYR A 7 -1.65 -7.32 12.50
C TYR A 7 -2.93 -7.52 11.68
N LEU A 8 -2.82 -7.33 10.37
CA LEU A 8 -3.84 -7.69 9.39
C LEU A 8 -3.35 -8.89 8.56
N LEU A 9 -4.13 -9.97 8.54
CA LEU A 9 -3.86 -11.17 7.76
C LEU A 9 -5.01 -11.46 6.82
N LEU A 10 -4.70 -11.54 5.53
CA LEU A 10 -5.60 -11.92 4.45
C LEU A 10 -5.01 -13.13 3.74
N PHE A 11 -5.76 -14.22 3.73
CA PHE A 11 -5.30 -15.52 3.23
C PHE A 11 -6.41 -16.19 2.44
N ARG A 12 -6.14 -16.49 1.16
CA ARG A 12 -7.03 -17.27 0.28
C ARG A 12 -8.48 -16.76 0.21
N VAL A 13 -8.67 -15.44 0.20
CA VAL A 13 -9.99 -14.86 -0.07
C VAL A 13 -10.14 -14.70 -1.58
N SER A 14 -11.21 -15.26 -2.14
CA SER A 14 -11.58 -15.12 -3.54
C SER A 14 -12.69 -14.07 -3.72
N GLY A 15 -12.77 -13.49 -4.92
CA GLY A 15 -13.80 -12.52 -5.29
C GLY A 15 -13.63 -11.11 -4.70
N LEU A 16 -12.60 -10.88 -3.90
CA LEU A 16 -12.25 -9.55 -3.40
C LEU A 16 -11.23 -8.89 -4.33
N ASP A 17 -11.66 -7.83 -5.01
CA ASP A 17 -10.82 -7.11 -5.98
C ASP A 17 -9.91 -6.07 -5.32
N SER A 18 -10.36 -5.44 -4.22
CA SER A 18 -9.62 -4.39 -3.51
C SER A 18 -9.93 -4.39 -2.01
N LEU A 19 -8.94 -4.13 -1.15
CA LEU A 19 -9.19 -4.02 0.30
C LEU A 19 -9.91 -2.72 0.67
N SER A 20 -9.97 -1.74 -0.24
CA SER A 20 -10.77 -0.52 -0.06
C SER A 20 -12.24 -0.82 0.20
N MET A 21 -12.76 -1.95 -0.28
CA MET A 21 -14.14 -2.39 -0.07
C MET A 21 -14.41 -2.81 1.38
N LEU A 22 -13.37 -3.24 2.11
CA LEU A 22 -13.48 -3.70 3.50
C LEU A 22 -13.00 -2.64 4.49
N PHE A 23 -11.92 -1.94 4.15
CA PHE A 23 -11.18 -1.06 5.05
C PHE A 23 -10.86 0.29 4.41
N PRO A 24 -11.85 1.04 3.89
CA PRO A 24 -11.61 2.30 3.19
C PRO A 24 -10.93 3.36 4.07
N ASN A 25 -11.13 3.29 5.39
CA ASN A 25 -10.65 4.28 6.36
C ASN A 25 -9.44 3.81 7.19
N LEU A 26 -8.93 2.60 6.93
CA LEU A 26 -7.79 2.08 7.69
C LEU A 26 -6.57 2.97 7.48
N SER A 27 -6.12 3.62 8.55
CA SER A 27 -5.03 4.59 8.53
C SER A 27 -3.78 4.12 9.27
N VAL A 28 -3.93 3.26 10.29
CA VAL A 28 -2.80 2.79 11.10
C VAL A 28 -2.90 1.29 11.39
N ILE A 29 -1.78 0.58 11.23
CA ILE A 29 -1.56 -0.76 11.76
C ILE A 29 -0.43 -0.67 12.80
N ARG A 30 -0.75 -0.84 14.09
CA ARG A 30 0.21 -0.60 15.17
C ARG A 30 1.23 -1.72 15.35
N GLY A 31 0.90 -2.97 15.00
CA GLY A 31 1.84 -4.09 15.16
C GLY A 31 2.25 -4.37 16.61
N ARG A 32 1.33 -4.22 17.58
CA ARG A 32 1.61 -4.58 18.98
C ARG A 32 1.99 -6.05 19.09
N ASN A 33 1.16 -6.92 18.53
CA ASN A 33 1.51 -8.31 18.22
C ASN A 33 1.73 -8.48 16.70
N LEU A 34 2.56 -9.46 16.32
CA LEU A 34 2.94 -9.73 14.93
C LEU A 34 2.71 -11.20 14.58
N PHE A 35 2.39 -11.47 13.31
CA PHE A 35 2.35 -12.82 12.77
C PHE A 35 3.70 -13.16 12.16
N TYR A 36 4.53 -13.97 12.83
CA TYR A 36 5.91 -14.31 12.38
C TYR A 36 6.74 -13.07 11.96
N ASN A 37 6.64 -11.98 12.73
CA ASN A 37 7.23 -10.65 12.50
C ASN A 37 6.51 -9.73 11.49
N TYR A 38 5.41 -10.17 10.90
CA TYR A 38 4.63 -9.36 9.96
C TYR A 38 3.44 -8.68 10.63
N ALA A 39 3.23 -7.41 10.30
CA ALA A 39 2.05 -6.62 10.67
C ALA A 39 1.00 -6.59 9.56
N LEU A 40 1.40 -6.81 8.30
CA LEU A 40 0.51 -6.93 7.16
C LEU A 40 0.88 -8.18 6.36
N VAL A 41 -0.07 -9.09 6.18
CA VAL A 41 0.09 -10.30 5.38
C VAL A 41 -1.04 -10.38 4.34
N ILE A 42 -0.69 -10.43 3.07
CA ILE A 42 -1.58 -10.62 1.94
C ILE A 42 -1.06 -11.80 1.13
N TYR A 43 -1.70 -12.96 1.28
CA TYR A 43 -1.18 -14.23 0.78
C TYR A 43 -2.22 -15.03 -0.01
N GLU A 44 -1.87 -15.44 -1.23
CA GLU A 44 -2.74 -16.24 -2.10
C GLU A 44 -4.13 -15.62 -2.34
N MET A 45 -4.20 -14.30 -2.48
CA MET A 45 -5.42 -13.55 -2.81
C MET A 45 -5.58 -13.52 -4.34
N THR A 46 -6.22 -14.54 -4.89
CA THR A 46 -6.23 -14.81 -6.35
C THR A 46 -6.98 -13.77 -7.19
N SER A 47 -7.98 -13.10 -6.62
CA SER A 47 -8.77 -12.06 -7.32
C SER A 47 -8.32 -10.64 -7.03
N LEU A 48 -7.42 -10.44 -6.07
CA LEU A 48 -7.04 -9.10 -5.60
C LEU A 48 -6.22 -8.37 -6.67
N LYS A 49 -6.74 -7.23 -7.13
CA LYS A 49 -6.14 -6.39 -8.18
C LYS A 49 -5.31 -5.25 -7.63
N ASP A 50 -5.71 -4.71 -6.47
CA ASP A 50 -4.99 -3.67 -5.76
C ASP A 50 -5.16 -3.81 -4.25
N ILE A 51 -4.20 -3.30 -3.48
CA ILE A 51 -4.34 -3.23 -2.02
C ILE A 51 -5.38 -2.17 -1.64
N GLY A 52 -5.38 -1.02 -2.31
CA GLY A 52 -6.44 -0.02 -2.17
C GLY A 52 -6.59 0.60 -0.77
N LEU A 53 -5.63 0.42 0.14
CA LEU A 53 -5.66 1.02 1.48
C LEU A 53 -5.21 2.49 1.42
N TYR A 54 -5.94 3.31 0.67
CA TYR A 54 -5.53 4.67 0.31
C TYR A 54 -5.42 5.66 1.50
N ASN A 55 -5.99 5.29 2.65
CA ASN A 55 -5.84 6.04 3.89
C ASN A 55 -4.69 5.54 4.79
N LEU A 56 -4.04 4.42 4.46
CA LEU A 56 -2.96 3.86 5.29
C LEU A 56 -1.75 4.80 5.30
N ARG A 57 -1.42 5.30 6.48
CA ARG A 57 -0.32 6.24 6.70
C ARG A 57 0.83 5.65 7.49
N ASN A 58 0.55 4.69 8.36
CA ASN A 58 1.58 4.17 9.25
C ASN A 58 1.37 2.70 9.59
N ILE A 59 2.42 1.91 9.36
CA ILE A 59 2.61 0.62 10.02
C ILE A 59 3.71 0.82 11.05
N THR A 60 3.33 0.88 12.32
CA THR A 60 4.23 1.34 13.39
C THR A 60 5.33 0.33 13.70
N ARG A 61 5.00 -0.96 13.63
CA ARG A 61 5.93 -2.04 13.95
C ARG A 61 5.61 -3.27 13.11
N GLY A 62 6.65 -3.98 12.70
CA GLY A 62 6.53 -5.24 11.95
C GLY A 62 6.76 -5.06 10.45
N ALA A 63 7.16 -6.15 9.80
CA ALA A 63 7.36 -6.20 8.37
C ALA A 63 6.02 -6.45 7.63
N MET A 64 6.10 -6.43 6.31
CA MET A 64 4.99 -6.75 5.42
C MET A 64 5.33 -7.98 4.56
N ARG A 65 4.34 -8.84 4.35
CA ARG A 65 4.43 -9.99 3.45
C ARG A 65 3.29 -9.97 2.43
N ILE A 66 3.61 -9.67 1.19
CA ILE A 66 2.67 -9.70 0.06
C ILE A 66 3.17 -10.75 -0.92
N GLU A 67 2.51 -11.90 -0.95
CA GLU A 67 3.02 -13.04 -1.69
C GLU A 67 1.94 -13.82 -2.44
N LYS A 68 2.27 -14.29 -3.65
CA LYS A 68 1.43 -15.17 -4.48
C LYS A 68 0.06 -14.57 -4.84
N ASN A 69 0.01 -13.28 -5.16
CA ASN A 69 -1.22 -12.61 -5.59
C ASN A 69 -1.13 -12.34 -7.11
N PRO A 70 -1.60 -13.27 -7.97
CA PRO A 70 -1.32 -13.28 -9.41
C PRO A 70 -1.93 -12.09 -10.17
N GLU A 71 -3.01 -11.49 -9.66
CA GLU A 71 -3.66 -10.34 -10.29
C GLU A 71 -3.27 -8.99 -9.66
N LEU A 72 -2.44 -9.00 -8.63
CA LEU A 72 -2.15 -7.81 -7.82
C LEU A 72 -1.18 -6.84 -8.52
N CYS A 73 -1.66 -5.63 -8.77
CA CYS A 73 -0.94 -4.51 -9.34
C CYS A 73 -0.77 -3.36 -8.32
N TYR A 74 -0.25 -2.20 -8.78
CA TYR A 74 0.02 -1.00 -7.97
C TYR A 74 1.02 -1.15 -6.80
N LEU A 75 1.81 -2.24 -6.75
CA LEU A 75 2.81 -2.43 -5.69
C LEU A 75 3.96 -1.42 -5.76
N ASP A 76 4.45 -1.15 -6.97
CA ASP A 76 5.60 -0.23 -7.21
C ASP A 76 5.18 1.25 -7.25
N SER A 77 3.88 1.53 -7.42
CA SER A 77 3.34 2.89 -7.36
C SER A 77 3.06 3.35 -5.94
N VAL A 78 3.20 2.49 -4.94
CA VAL A 78 3.13 2.86 -3.52
C VAL A 78 4.55 2.94 -2.98
N ASP A 79 4.91 4.10 -2.45
CA ASP A 79 6.16 4.31 -1.73
C ASP A 79 6.01 3.83 -0.28
N TRP A 80 6.38 2.57 -0.04
CA TRP A 80 6.27 1.95 1.27
C TRP A 80 7.19 2.57 2.32
N SER A 81 8.27 3.26 1.90
CA SER A 81 9.19 3.93 2.82
C SER A 81 8.53 5.08 3.60
N LEU A 82 7.42 5.60 3.09
CA LEU A 82 6.61 6.63 3.75
C LEU A 82 5.61 6.04 4.76
N ILE A 83 5.33 4.74 4.68
CA ILE A 83 4.30 4.08 5.49
C ILE A 83 4.94 3.28 6.64
N MET A 84 6.11 2.71 6.38
CA MET A 84 6.80 1.83 7.32
C MET A 84 8.32 1.99 7.21
N ASP A 85 9.02 1.61 8.27
CA ASP A 85 10.48 1.72 8.32
C ASP A 85 11.16 0.75 7.32
N ALA A 86 12.15 1.27 6.59
CA ALA A 86 12.90 0.57 5.54
C ALA A 86 13.79 -0.57 6.08
N GLY A 87 14.09 -0.58 7.38
CA GLY A 87 14.86 -1.65 8.04
C GLY A 87 14.10 -2.96 8.26
N THR A 88 12.87 -3.09 7.76
CA THR A 88 12.01 -4.25 7.97
C THR A 88 12.22 -5.32 6.88
N ASN A 89 12.27 -6.60 7.27
CA ASN A 89 12.43 -7.75 6.37
C ASN A 89 11.15 -8.00 5.55
N ASN A 90 10.79 -7.05 4.69
CA ASN A 90 9.62 -7.12 3.82
C ASN A 90 9.78 -8.21 2.77
N VAL A 91 8.69 -8.93 2.51
CA VAL A 91 8.64 -9.99 1.49
C VAL A 91 7.58 -9.62 0.46
N ILE A 92 8.02 -9.32 -0.76
CA ILE A 92 7.14 -9.06 -1.89
C ILE A 92 7.58 -9.98 -3.04
N ASN A 93 6.84 -11.07 -3.28
CA ASN A 93 7.23 -12.08 -4.27
C ASN A 93 6.02 -12.82 -4.85
N GLY A 94 6.12 -13.34 -6.08
CA GLY A 94 5.07 -14.14 -6.71
C GLY A 94 3.77 -13.36 -7.00
N ASN A 95 3.84 -12.03 -7.04
CA ASN A 95 2.73 -11.17 -7.46
C ASN A 95 2.82 -10.91 -8.97
N LYS A 96 1.80 -10.25 -9.56
CA LYS A 96 1.83 -9.84 -10.96
C LYS A 96 3.07 -8.99 -11.24
N LYS A 97 3.73 -9.24 -12.38
CA LYS A 97 4.93 -8.48 -12.73
C LYS A 97 4.54 -7.04 -13.07
N ALA A 98 5.31 -6.07 -12.59
CA ALA A 98 5.02 -4.65 -12.81
C ALA A 98 4.89 -4.28 -14.29
N LYS A 99 5.66 -4.92 -15.18
CA LYS A 99 5.59 -4.71 -16.64
C LYS A 99 4.29 -5.20 -17.29
N GLU A 100 3.60 -6.14 -16.64
CA GLU A 100 2.31 -6.67 -17.08
C GLU A 100 1.14 -5.87 -16.47
N CYS A 101 1.43 -4.95 -15.55
CA CYS A 101 0.46 -4.03 -14.98
C CYS A 101 0.38 -2.75 -15.83
N GLY A 102 -0.84 -2.37 -16.22
CA GLY A 102 -1.13 -1.05 -16.80
C GLY A 102 -1.41 0.00 -15.72
N ASN A 103 -0.52 0.15 -14.74
CA ASN A 103 -0.71 1.10 -13.64
C ASN A 103 -0.72 2.53 -14.18
N VAL A 104 -1.79 3.28 -13.93
CA VAL A 104 -1.91 4.69 -14.32
C VAL A 104 -2.43 5.44 -13.11
N CYS A 105 -1.65 6.37 -12.57
CA CYS A 105 -2.11 7.20 -11.45
C CYS A 105 -3.04 8.33 -11.94
N PRO A 106 -3.93 8.83 -11.06
CA PRO A 106 -4.86 9.93 -11.36
C PRO A 106 -4.22 11.14 -12.05
N GLY A 107 -4.86 11.62 -13.12
CA GLY A 107 -4.50 12.87 -13.82
C GLY A 107 -3.30 12.78 -14.77
N ILE A 108 -2.59 11.66 -14.84
CA ILE A 108 -1.43 11.50 -15.74
C ILE A 108 -1.84 11.62 -17.22
N MET A 109 -3.00 11.08 -17.60
CA MET A 109 -3.48 11.11 -18.98
C MET A 109 -4.11 12.45 -19.39
N GLU A 110 -4.37 13.34 -18.43
CA GLU A 110 -5.10 14.60 -18.64
C GLU A 110 -4.16 15.83 -18.59
N ASP A 111 -2.84 15.62 -18.68
CA ASP A 111 -1.79 16.65 -18.52
C ASP A 111 -1.85 17.44 -17.20
N ASN A 112 -2.60 16.95 -16.21
CA ASN A 112 -2.73 17.55 -14.88
C ASN A 112 -2.51 16.47 -13.80
N PRO A 113 -1.25 16.08 -13.53
CA PRO A 113 -0.95 15.04 -12.56
C PRO A 113 -1.43 15.45 -11.16
N LEU A 114 -2.33 14.66 -10.59
CA LEU A 114 -2.92 14.96 -9.27
C LEU A 114 -2.11 14.37 -8.11
N CYS A 115 -1.32 13.33 -8.38
CA CYS A 115 -0.58 12.63 -7.34
C CYS A 115 0.80 13.24 -7.11
N GLN A 116 1.29 13.12 -5.89
CA GLN A 116 2.67 13.48 -5.57
C GLN A 116 3.65 12.44 -6.13
N SER A 117 4.87 12.88 -6.46
CA SER A 117 5.96 12.01 -6.92
C SER A 117 7.07 11.95 -5.87
N THR A 118 7.68 10.78 -5.72
CA THR A 118 8.79 10.57 -4.78
C THR A 118 9.86 9.68 -5.43
N SER A 119 11.03 9.56 -4.82
CA SER A 119 12.05 8.60 -5.24
C SER A 119 11.93 7.31 -4.42
N PHE A 120 11.58 6.21 -5.07
CA PHE A 120 11.44 4.89 -4.45
C PHE A 120 12.01 3.83 -5.39
N ASN A 121 12.86 2.93 -4.88
CA ASN A 121 13.59 1.93 -5.67
C ASN A 121 14.29 2.52 -6.91
N ASP A 122 15.05 3.61 -6.71
CA ASP A 122 15.79 4.34 -7.75
C ASP A 122 14.92 4.89 -8.90
N LYS A 123 13.60 4.94 -8.71
CA LYS A 123 12.64 5.49 -9.68
C LYS A 123 11.90 6.67 -9.09
N TYR A 124 12.00 7.81 -9.77
CA TYR A 124 11.17 8.99 -9.51
C TYR A 124 9.88 8.88 -10.32
N ASP A 125 8.73 8.70 -9.65
CA ASP A 125 7.44 8.50 -10.30
C ASP A 125 6.27 8.93 -9.39
N TYR A 126 5.08 9.06 -9.97
CA TYR A 126 3.85 9.37 -9.25
C TYR A 126 3.42 8.23 -8.34
N ARG A 127 2.84 8.60 -7.18
CA ARG A 127 2.46 7.64 -6.15
C ARG A 127 0.95 7.50 -6.01
N CYS A 128 0.46 6.28 -6.20
CA CYS A 128 -0.96 5.96 -6.13
C CYS A 128 -1.22 4.53 -5.65
N TRP A 129 -2.35 4.37 -4.96
CA TRP A 129 -2.87 3.09 -4.51
C TRP A 129 -3.71 2.40 -5.59
N THR A 130 -4.39 3.18 -6.43
CA THR A 130 -5.25 2.74 -7.53
C THR A 130 -5.26 3.80 -8.63
N SER A 131 -6.00 3.56 -9.73
CA SER A 131 -6.20 4.55 -10.80
C SER A 131 -6.93 5.82 -10.38
N ASN A 132 -7.59 5.79 -9.21
CA ASN A 132 -8.48 6.85 -8.75
C ASN A 132 -8.03 7.45 -7.40
N GLN A 133 -7.03 6.86 -6.73
CA GLN A 133 -6.61 7.26 -5.39
C GLN A 133 -5.09 7.41 -5.32
N CYS A 134 -4.63 8.65 -5.10
CA CYS A 134 -3.23 8.94 -4.88
C CYS A 134 -2.74 8.42 -3.52
N GLN A 135 -1.46 8.10 -3.42
CA GLN A 135 -0.81 7.95 -2.13
C GLN A 135 -0.66 9.33 -1.54
N LYS A 136 -1.20 9.49 -0.34
CA LYS A 136 -1.09 10.75 0.39
C LYS A 136 0.31 10.84 1.02
N VAL A 137 1.07 11.86 0.64
CA VAL A 137 2.46 12.10 1.11
C VAL A 137 2.45 13.23 2.13
N CYS A 138 3.03 12.99 3.31
CA CYS A 138 3.15 14.01 4.35
C CYS A 138 4.44 14.84 4.15
N PRO A 139 4.43 16.15 4.46
CA PRO A 139 5.65 16.94 4.54
C PRO A 139 6.66 16.39 5.56
N ASP A 140 7.95 16.65 5.35
CA ASP A 140 9.03 16.13 6.20
C ASP A 140 8.91 16.51 7.69
N HIS A 141 8.27 17.64 8.00
CA HIS A 141 8.07 18.09 9.38
C HIS A 141 6.93 17.35 10.11
N CYS A 142 6.06 16.63 9.39
CA CYS A 142 4.87 15.95 9.92
C CYS A 142 4.70 14.53 9.32
N LYS A 143 5.80 13.78 9.16
CA LYS A 143 5.86 12.50 8.42
C LYS A 143 4.75 11.49 8.74
N LEU A 144 4.28 11.44 9.99
CA LEU A 144 3.37 10.39 10.48
C LEU A 144 1.97 10.88 10.88
N ALA A 145 1.69 12.19 10.80
CA ALA A 145 0.48 12.78 11.38
C ALA A 145 -0.23 13.82 10.48
N CYS A 146 0.14 13.90 9.19
CA CYS A 146 -0.50 14.86 8.30
C CYS A 146 -1.96 14.50 8.02
N THR A 147 -2.80 15.53 7.93
CA THR A 147 -4.18 15.38 7.46
C THR A 147 -4.22 15.49 5.93
N ASP A 148 -5.40 15.37 5.33
CA ASP A 148 -5.58 15.62 3.89
C ASP A 148 -5.26 17.08 3.49
N LYS A 149 -5.09 17.97 4.48
CA LYS A 149 -4.67 19.37 4.30
C LYS A 149 -3.19 19.63 4.59
N GLY A 150 -2.42 18.59 4.94
CA GLY A 150 -1.10 18.73 5.57
C GLY A 150 -1.15 18.51 7.07
#